data_AF-A0A1H6FUB0-F1
#
_entry.id   AF-A0A1H6FUB0-F1
#
_cell.length_a   1.000
_cell.length_b   1.000
_cell.length_c   1.000
_cell.angle_alpha   90.00
_cell.angle_beta   90.00
_cell.angle_gamma   90.00
#
_symmetry.space_group_name_H-M   'P 1'
#
loop_
_entity.id
_entity.type
_entity.pdbx_description
1 polymer ?
#
loop_
_entity_poly.entity_id
_entity_poly.type
_entity_poly.pdbx_seq_one_letter_code
_entity_poly.pdbx_strand_id
1 'polypeptide(L)'
;MEQLPVFLNLRGRTVVLVGEGEAADAKARLIARAGGRIVPKWEEGATIAFVALDDDGEARAVAATLRARGLLVNVVDRPGLCDFTTPAIVDRAPVTIAIGTGGASAGLAKAVRQRIEALLPARLGALASALYAARDSMKARWPVVADRRRAIDAALASGGALDPIGADAADKVESWLASEAQIHRSRLETIALTSADPDELTLRAARLLGEADHIFHPADLPAAILDRARADAVRHIADAPPADPPSGLSLWISRS
;
A
#
# COMPACT_ATOMS: atom_id res chain seq x y z
N MET A 1 -9.23 -12.63 -8.71
CA MET A 1 -9.24 -11.95 -7.41
C MET A 1 -10.59 -12.20 -6.77
N GLU A 2 -10.64 -12.83 -5.59
CA GLU A 2 -11.88 -13.29 -4.96
C GLU A 2 -12.43 -12.32 -3.89
N GLN A 3 -11.60 -11.39 -3.39
CA GLN A 3 -11.96 -10.41 -2.37
C GLN A 3 -11.39 -9.04 -2.70
N LEU A 4 -12.14 -7.98 -2.40
CA LEU A 4 -11.68 -6.59 -2.53
C LEU A 4 -11.07 -6.12 -1.20
N PRO A 5 -9.77 -5.82 -1.12
CA PRO A 5 -9.17 -5.29 0.10
C PRO A 5 -9.58 -3.84 0.31
N VAL A 6 -10.29 -3.56 1.41
CA VAL A 6 -10.72 -2.21 1.79
C VAL A 6 -10.36 -1.92 3.25
N PHE A 7 -9.94 -0.69 3.53
CA PHE A 7 -9.77 -0.19 4.89
C PHE A 7 -10.99 0.64 5.30
N LEU A 8 -11.61 0.28 6.41
CA LEU A 8 -12.83 0.90 6.91
C LEU A 8 -12.50 1.87 8.04
N ASN A 9 -12.93 3.13 7.91
CA ASN A 9 -12.85 4.10 9.00
C ASN A 9 -14.03 3.91 9.95
N LEU A 10 -13.78 3.29 11.10
CA LEU A 10 -14.80 3.03 12.11
C LEU A 10 -14.88 4.11 13.21
N ARG A 11 -14.06 5.16 13.16
CA ARG A 11 -14.04 6.19 14.20
C ARG A 11 -15.42 6.82 14.37
N GLY A 12 -16.02 6.63 15.55
CA GLY A 12 -17.35 7.12 15.90
C GLY A 12 -18.51 6.39 15.23
N ARG A 13 -18.25 5.35 14.41
CA ARG A 13 -19.29 4.58 13.74
C ARG A 13 -19.83 3.47 14.62
N THR A 14 -21.13 3.22 14.53
CA THR A 14 -21.81 2.12 15.21
C THR A 14 -21.50 0.79 14.50
N VAL A 15 -21.10 -0.22 15.27
CA VAL A 15 -20.86 -1.58 14.79
C VAL A 15 -21.66 -2.55 15.65
N VAL A 16 -22.46 -3.40 15.01
CA VAL A 16 -23.21 -4.43 15.73
C VAL A 16 -22.28 -5.60 16.05
N LEU A 17 -22.24 -6.04 17.30
CA LEU A 17 -21.57 -7.27 17.71
C LEU A 17 -22.58 -8.12 18.48
N VAL A 18 -23.01 -9.24 17.91
CA VAL A 18 -23.92 -10.17 18.54
C VAL A 18 -23.14 -11.39 19.03
N GLY A 19 -23.38 -11.82 20.27
CA GLY A 19 -22.75 -12.96 20.89
C GLY A 19 -21.76 -12.59 21.99
N GLU A 20 -21.28 -13.62 22.68
CA GLU A 20 -20.40 -13.51 23.86
C GLU A 20 -19.21 -14.48 23.73
N GLY A 21 -18.29 -14.44 24.69
CA GLY A 21 -17.13 -15.33 24.74
C GLY A 21 -15.91 -14.84 23.95
N GLU A 22 -14.90 -15.71 23.84
CA GLU A 22 -13.56 -15.33 23.36
C GLU A 22 -13.58 -14.77 21.93
N ALA A 23 -14.40 -15.36 21.06
CA ALA A 23 -14.59 -14.92 19.68
C ALA A 23 -15.17 -13.50 19.60
N ALA A 24 -16.22 -13.21 20.40
CA ALA A 24 -16.83 -11.89 20.49
C ALA A 24 -15.84 -10.87 21.04
N ASP A 25 -15.12 -11.22 22.12
CA ASP A 25 -14.10 -10.37 22.73
C ASP A 25 -12.97 -10.02 21.77
N ALA A 26 -12.54 -10.97 20.93
CA ALA A 26 -11.54 -10.73 19.90
C ALA A 26 -12.03 -9.71 18.86
N LYS A 27 -13.29 -9.78 18.41
CA LYS A 27 -13.88 -8.77 17.52
C LYS A 27 -14.05 -7.43 18.23
N ALA A 28 -14.49 -7.43 19.48
CA ALA A 28 -14.66 -6.22 20.27
C ALA A 28 -13.35 -5.42 20.37
N ARG A 29 -12.22 -6.09 20.66
CA ARG A 29 -10.89 -5.46 20.69
C ARG A 29 -10.52 -4.82 19.35
N LEU A 30 -10.80 -5.47 18.22
CA LEU A 30 -10.51 -4.92 16.90
C LEU A 30 -11.38 -3.70 16.58
N ILE A 31 -12.69 -3.77 16.88
CA ILE A 31 -13.63 -2.66 16.66
C ILE A 31 -13.24 -1.45 17.52
N ALA A 32 -12.96 -1.66 18.80
CA ALA A 32 -12.57 -0.61 19.73
C ALA A 32 -11.25 0.06 19.31
N ARG A 33 -10.25 -0.72 18.89
CA ARG A 33 -8.98 -0.19 18.36
C ARG A 33 -9.18 0.68 17.11
N ALA A 34 -10.14 0.34 16.26
CA ALA A 34 -10.51 1.15 15.11
C ALA A 34 -11.40 2.36 15.45
N GLY A 35 -11.76 2.55 16.73
CA GLY A 35 -12.59 3.65 17.22
C GLY A 35 -14.09 3.46 17.02
N GLY A 36 -14.55 2.23 16.77
CA GLY A 36 -15.97 1.90 16.60
C GLY A 36 -16.72 1.82 17.93
N ARG A 37 -18.00 2.21 17.89
CA ARG A 37 -18.95 2.06 19.01
C ARG A 37 -19.70 0.74 18.86
N ILE A 38 -19.49 -0.17 19.81
CA ILE A 38 -20.10 -1.50 19.80
C ILE A 38 -21.52 -1.44 20.36
N VAL A 39 -22.46 -2.12 19.70
CA VAL A 39 -23.84 -2.30 20.17
C VAL A 39 -24.27 -3.77 20.01
N PRO A 40 -25.08 -4.33 20.93
CA PRO A 40 -25.46 -5.75 20.91
C PRO A 40 -26.58 -6.06 19.90
N LYS A 41 -27.25 -5.03 19.38
CA LYS A 41 -28.36 -5.15 18.42
C LYS A 41 -28.29 -4.00 17.43
N TRP A 42 -28.98 -4.15 16.31
CA TRP A 42 -29.01 -3.10 15.30
C TRP A 42 -29.61 -1.80 15.83
N GLU A 43 -28.95 -0.70 15.50
CA GLU A 43 -29.39 0.69 15.68
C GLU A 43 -29.30 1.39 14.34
N GLU A 44 -30.11 2.44 14.14
CA GLU A 44 -30.11 3.21 12.91
C GLU A 44 -28.70 3.80 12.61
N GLY A 45 -28.30 3.70 11.35
CA GLY A 45 -26.97 4.11 10.88
C GLY A 45 -25.85 3.07 11.05
N ALA A 46 -26.08 1.92 11.70
CA ALA A 46 -25.11 0.83 11.71
C ALA A 46 -25.05 0.13 10.33
N THR A 47 -23.85 -0.02 9.77
CA THR A 47 -23.63 -0.61 8.42
C THR A 47 -22.82 -1.90 8.42
N ILE A 48 -22.24 -2.28 9.56
CA ILE A 48 -21.38 -3.46 9.71
C ILE A 48 -21.79 -4.23 10.96
N ALA A 49 -21.80 -5.55 10.85
CA ALA A 49 -22.03 -6.45 11.96
C ALA A 49 -21.01 -7.58 12.05
N PHE A 50 -20.74 -8.01 13.28
CA PHE A 50 -20.05 -9.24 13.63
C PHE A 50 -21.02 -10.13 14.43
N VAL A 51 -21.06 -11.41 14.11
CA VAL A 51 -21.88 -12.42 14.81
C VAL A 51 -20.97 -13.53 15.30
N ALA A 52 -20.91 -13.72 16.61
CA ALA A 52 -20.11 -14.72 17.30
C ALA A 52 -21.02 -15.59 18.18
N LEU A 53 -21.82 -16.43 17.53
CA LEU A 53 -22.76 -17.35 18.18
C LEU A 53 -22.34 -18.80 17.92
N ASP A 54 -22.46 -19.64 18.93
CA ASP A 54 -22.11 -21.06 18.85
C ASP A 54 -23.17 -21.86 18.08
N ASP A 55 -24.45 -21.56 18.29
CA ASP A 55 -25.55 -22.22 17.58
C ASP A 55 -25.62 -21.78 16.11
N ASP A 56 -25.57 -22.75 15.18
CA ASP A 56 -25.57 -22.48 13.74
C ASP A 56 -26.91 -21.94 13.23
N GLY A 57 -28.03 -22.40 13.80
CA GLY A 57 -29.36 -21.95 13.42
C GLY A 57 -29.59 -20.49 13.81
N GLU A 58 -29.23 -20.14 15.04
CA GLU A 58 -29.29 -18.78 15.58
C GLU A 58 -28.34 -17.85 14.82
N ALA A 59 -27.09 -18.27 14.59
CA ALA A 59 -26.12 -17.48 13.82
C ALA A 59 -26.64 -17.14 12.41
N ARG A 60 -27.26 -18.11 11.71
CA ARG A 60 -27.89 -17.89 10.40
C ARG A 60 -29.07 -16.93 10.47
N ALA A 61 -29.96 -17.12 11.44
CA ALA A 61 -31.14 -16.28 11.61
C ALA A 61 -30.77 -14.81 11.90
N VAL A 62 -29.82 -14.60 12.81
CA VAL A 62 -29.28 -13.27 13.14
C VAL A 62 -28.58 -12.64 11.93
N ALA A 63 -27.72 -13.40 11.22
CA ALA A 63 -27.04 -12.90 10.04
C ALA A 63 -28.01 -12.48 8.93
N ALA A 64 -29.04 -13.30 8.64
CA ALA A 64 -30.08 -12.96 7.66
C ALA A 64 -30.86 -11.70 8.07
N THR A 65 -31.19 -11.58 9.36
CA THR A 65 -31.91 -10.45 9.94
C THR A 65 -31.10 -9.14 9.87
N LEU A 66 -29.77 -9.20 10.03
CA LEU A 66 -28.89 -8.03 9.90
C LEU A 66 -28.67 -7.66 8.42
N ARG A 67 -28.49 -8.64 7.53
CA ARG A 67 -28.40 -8.42 6.09
C ARG A 67 -29.66 -7.78 5.51
N ALA A 68 -30.84 -8.20 5.95
CA ALA A 68 -32.11 -7.61 5.54
C ALA A 68 -32.21 -6.12 5.88
N ARG A 69 -31.38 -5.63 6.81
CA ARG A 69 -31.24 -4.20 7.16
C ARG A 69 -30.10 -3.48 6.41
N GLY A 70 -29.45 -4.16 5.46
CA GLY A 70 -28.38 -3.59 4.65
C GLY A 70 -26.98 -3.64 5.28
N LEU A 71 -26.77 -4.42 6.35
CA LEU A 71 -25.45 -4.53 6.98
C LEU A 71 -24.58 -5.53 6.22
N LEU A 72 -23.29 -5.22 6.11
CA LEU A 72 -22.26 -6.23 5.84
C LEU A 72 -22.05 -7.04 7.11
N VAL A 73 -22.15 -8.37 7.02
CA VAL A 73 -22.09 -9.29 8.16
C VAL A 73 -20.84 -10.18 8.08
N ASN A 74 -20.10 -10.28 9.17
CA ASN A 74 -19.06 -11.28 9.38
C ASN A 74 -19.49 -12.23 10.49
N VAL A 75 -19.68 -13.51 10.17
CA VAL A 75 -20.03 -14.56 11.14
C VAL A 75 -18.78 -15.36 11.47
N VAL A 76 -18.44 -15.43 12.75
CA VAL A 76 -17.24 -16.15 13.21
C VAL A 76 -17.34 -17.63 12.84
N ASP A 77 -16.23 -18.16 12.34
CA ASP A 77 -16.04 -19.56 11.90
C ASP A 77 -17.01 -20.07 10.84
N ARG A 78 -17.77 -19.18 10.18
CA ARG A 78 -18.74 -19.52 9.15
C ARG A 78 -18.52 -18.71 7.87
N PRO A 79 -17.48 -19.00 7.07
CA PRO A 79 -17.14 -18.23 5.87
C PRO A 79 -18.29 -18.10 4.86
N GLY A 80 -19.13 -19.14 4.71
CA GLY A 80 -20.29 -19.11 3.82
C GLY A 80 -21.42 -18.17 4.26
N LEU A 81 -21.34 -17.65 5.50
CA LEU A 81 -22.25 -16.65 6.04
C LEU A 81 -21.57 -15.28 6.17
N CYS A 82 -20.41 -15.03 5.55
CA CYS A 82 -19.68 -13.77 5.63
C CYS A 82 -19.77 -12.96 4.33
N ASP A 83 -20.04 -11.66 4.44
CA ASP A 83 -19.93 -10.70 3.33
C ASP A 83 -18.49 -10.13 3.22
N PHE A 84 -17.72 -10.22 4.30
CA PHE A 84 -16.33 -9.79 4.37
C PHE A 84 -15.54 -10.65 5.36
N THR A 85 -14.21 -10.62 5.26
CA THR A 85 -13.29 -11.33 6.17
C THR A 85 -12.51 -10.36 7.03
N THR A 86 -12.09 -10.80 8.22
CA THR A 86 -11.10 -10.07 9.03
C THR A 86 -9.70 -10.57 8.68
N PRO A 87 -8.82 -9.73 8.11
CA PRO A 87 -7.48 -10.14 7.72
C PRO A 87 -6.56 -10.31 8.93
N ALA A 88 -5.40 -10.91 8.73
CA ALA A 88 -4.27 -10.74 9.64
C ALA A 88 -3.72 -9.32 9.48
N ILE A 89 -3.48 -8.61 10.58
CA ILE A 89 -3.14 -7.17 10.55
C ILE A 89 -1.77 -6.95 11.17
N VAL A 90 -0.90 -6.23 10.45
CA VAL A 90 0.28 -5.56 11.02
C VAL A 90 -0.09 -4.11 11.27
N ASP A 91 0.00 -3.69 12.53
CA ASP A 91 -0.34 -2.33 12.94
C ASP A 91 0.91 -1.55 13.34
N ARG A 92 1.18 -0.47 12.61
CA ARG A 92 2.20 0.56 12.84
C ARG A 92 1.57 1.93 12.60
N ALA A 93 0.37 2.15 13.15
CA ALA A 93 -0.47 3.32 12.88
C ALA A 93 0.33 4.65 12.73
N PRO A 94 0.09 5.43 11.66
CA PRO A 94 -0.98 5.27 10.68
C PRO A 94 -0.68 4.26 9.55
N VAL A 95 0.46 3.57 9.56
CA VAL A 95 0.77 2.54 8.56
C VAL A 95 0.14 1.21 8.99
N THR A 96 -0.66 0.61 8.11
CA THR A 96 -1.35 -0.65 8.38
C THR A 96 -1.22 -1.57 7.18
N ILE A 97 -0.97 -2.87 7.43
CA ILE A 97 -0.92 -3.90 6.41
C ILE A 97 -1.97 -4.95 6.76
N ALA A 98 -2.81 -5.29 5.78
CA ALA A 98 -3.79 -6.36 5.87
C ALA A 98 -3.35 -7.54 4.99
N ILE A 99 -3.28 -8.73 5.57
CA ILE A 99 -2.97 -9.97 4.87
C ILE A 99 -4.22 -10.84 4.85
N GLY A 100 -4.76 -11.07 3.66
CA GLY A 100 -5.88 -11.96 3.40
C GLY A 100 -5.46 -13.16 2.55
N THR A 101 -6.07 -14.31 2.79
CA THR A 101 -5.86 -15.54 1.99
C THR A 101 -7.14 -16.00 1.29
N GLY A 102 -8.17 -15.16 1.21
CA GLY A 102 -9.48 -15.57 0.66
C GLY A 102 -10.18 -16.65 1.49
N GLY A 103 -9.70 -16.95 2.70
CA GLY A 103 -10.15 -18.08 3.50
C GLY A 103 -9.36 -19.39 3.27
N ALA A 104 -8.40 -19.42 2.33
CA ALA A 104 -7.63 -20.62 2.01
C ALA A 104 -6.75 -21.12 3.17
N SER A 105 -6.16 -20.21 3.96
CA SER A 105 -5.35 -20.59 5.12
C SER A 105 -5.15 -19.44 6.10
N ALA A 106 -5.73 -19.56 7.30
CA ALA A 106 -5.46 -18.64 8.41
C ALA A 106 -4.01 -18.77 8.93
N GLY A 107 -3.46 -19.99 8.92
CA GLY A 107 -2.09 -20.27 9.32
C GLY A 107 -1.05 -19.57 8.43
N LEU A 108 -1.26 -19.59 7.12
CA LEU A 108 -0.42 -18.85 6.17
C LEU A 108 -0.48 -17.34 6.42
N ALA A 109 -1.69 -16.78 6.58
CA ALA A 109 -1.87 -15.35 6.87
C ALA A 109 -1.12 -14.94 8.16
N LYS A 110 -1.21 -15.78 9.21
CA LYS A 110 -0.50 -15.58 10.48
C LYS A 110 1.02 -15.61 10.28
N ALA A 111 1.56 -16.60 9.57
CA ALA A 111 3.00 -16.73 9.33
C ALA A 111 3.57 -15.55 8.53
N VAL A 112 2.86 -15.11 7.49
CA VAL A 112 3.23 -13.93 6.70
C VAL A 112 3.19 -12.66 7.55
N ARG A 113 2.13 -12.46 8.34
CA ARG A 113 2.02 -11.33 9.29
C ARG A 113 3.24 -11.26 10.22
N GLN A 114 3.63 -12.38 10.82
CA GLN A 114 4.76 -12.44 11.75
C GLN A 114 6.09 -12.06 11.09
N ARG A 115 6.32 -12.50 9.84
CA ARG A 115 7.53 -12.12 9.08
C ARG A 115 7.56 -10.63 8.75
N ILE A 116 6.43 -10.07 8.33
CA ILE A 116 6.30 -8.63 8.05
C ILE A 116 6.48 -7.81 9.35
N GLU A 117 5.92 -8.27 10.47
CA GLU A 117 6.12 -7.61 11.77
C GLU A 117 7.58 -7.54 12.20
N ALA A 118 8.36 -8.59 11.93
CA ALA A 118 9.78 -8.64 12.23
C ALA A 118 10.61 -7.73 11.32
N LEU A 119 10.19 -7.55 10.06
CA LEU A 119 10.84 -6.67 9.10
C LEU A 119 10.61 -5.18 9.42
N LEU A 120 9.39 -4.82 9.84
CA LEU A 120 8.97 -3.43 9.95
C LEU A 120 9.25 -2.83 11.34
N PRO A 121 9.99 -1.71 11.42
CA PRO A 121 10.31 -1.08 12.69
C PRO A 121 9.03 -0.60 13.40
N ALA A 122 9.04 -0.66 14.74
CA ALA A 122 7.91 -0.20 15.55
C ALA A 122 7.57 1.28 15.30
N ARG A 123 8.59 2.10 14.97
CA ARG A 123 8.48 3.54 14.73
C ARG A 123 8.07 3.92 13.30
N LEU A 124 7.72 2.96 12.44
CA LEU A 124 7.29 3.24 11.06
C LEU A 124 6.12 4.25 11.01
N GLY A 125 5.20 4.18 11.96
CA GLY A 125 4.10 5.14 12.07
C GLY A 125 4.56 6.58 12.40
N ALA A 126 5.67 6.72 13.14
CA ALA A 126 6.26 8.02 13.42
C ALA A 126 6.84 8.67 12.16
N LEU A 127 7.46 7.89 11.28
CA LEU A 127 7.93 8.38 9.98
C LEU A 127 6.77 8.90 9.12
N ALA A 128 5.68 8.13 9.02
CA ALA A 128 4.49 8.55 8.29
C ALA A 128 3.88 9.85 8.86
N SER A 129 3.83 9.97 10.18
CA SER A 129 3.34 11.16 10.87
C SER A 129 4.25 12.37 10.65
N ALA A 130 5.57 12.17 10.69
CA ALA A 130 6.56 13.21 10.44
C ALA A 130 6.49 13.72 8.99
N LEU A 131 6.37 12.82 8.00
CA LEU A 131 6.17 13.19 6.59
C LEU A 131 4.85 13.96 6.39
N TYR A 132 3.77 13.55 7.07
CA TYR A 132 2.49 14.26 7.00
C TYR A 132 2.56 15.68 7.61
N ALA A 133 3.28 15.86 8.72
CA ALA A 133 3.52 17.17 9.32
C ALA A 133 4.41 18.05 8.43
N ALA A 134 5.40 17.44 7.77
CA ALA A 134 6.34 18.09 6.86
C ALA A 134 5.75 18.46 5.49
N ARG A 135 4.49 18.08 5.18
CA ARG A 135 3.90 18.20 3.83
C ARG A 135 3.93 19.61 3.26
N ASP A 136 3.72 20.63 4.09
CA ASP A 136 3.62 22.01 3.63
C ASP A 136 5.03 22.59 3.40
N SER A 137 6.01 22.21 4.23
CA SER A 137 7.44 22.46 4.00
C SER A 137 7.95 21.78 2.72
N MET A 138 7.54 20.52 2.48
CA MET A 138 7.86 19.80 1.23
C MET A 138 7.27 20.51 0.00
N LYS A 139 6.04 21.01 0.08
CA LYS A 139 5.41 21.78 -1.01
C LYS A 139 6.11 23.11 -1.25
N ALA A 140 6.55 23.80 -0.20
CA ALA A 140 7.29 25.05 -0.33
C ALA A 140 8.68 24.83 -0.95
N ARG A 141 9.38 23.76 -0.54
CA ARG A 141 10.71 23.41 -1.06
C ARG A 141 10.67 22.89 -2.49
N TRP A 142 9.69 22.04 -2.81
CA TRP A 142 9.47 21.51 -4.15
C TRP A 142 8.04 21.83 -4.60
N PRO A 143 7.82 23.03 -5.20
CA PRO A 143 6.51 23.42 -5.71
C PRO A 143 6.04 22.51 -6.84
N VAL A 144 6.97 22.10 -7.70
CA VAL A 144 6.72 21.16 -8.80
C VAL A 144 6.48 19.76 -8.24
N VAL A 145 5.32 19.18 -8.57
CA VAL A 145 4.87 17.87 -8.04
C VAL A 145 5.86 16.75 -8.39
N ALA A 146 6.40 16.76 -9.61
CA ALA A 146 7.36 15.75 -10.07
C ALA A 146 8.66 15.78 -9.24
N ASP A 147 9.21 16.96 -8.99
CA ASP A 147 10.44 17.14 -8.19
C ASP A 147 10.24 16.68 -6.74
N ARG A 148 9.10 17.07 -6.15
CA ARG A 148 8.72 16.65 -4.80
C ARG A 148 8.60 15.13 -4.70
N ARG A 149 7.98 14.50 -5.69
CA ARG A 149 7.85 13.05 -5.74
C ARG A 149 9.20 12.37 -5.86
N ARG A 150 10.08 12.82 -6.77
CA ARG A 150 11.43 12.25 -6.89
C ARG A 150 12.24 12.38 -5.61
N ALA A 151 12.16 13.53 -4.93
CA ALA A 151 12.83 13.73 -3.65
C ALA A 151 12.33 12.75 -2.58
N ILE A 152 11.00 12.57 -2.48
CA ILE A 152 10.39 11.61 -1.54
C ILE A 152 10.77 10.17 -1.91
N ASP A 153 10.68 9.78 -3.19
CA ASP A 153 11.00 8.43 -3.66
C ASP A 153 12.48 8.09 -3.39
N ALA A 154 13.39 9.03 -3.65
CA ALA A 154 14.82 8.85 -3.35
C ALA A 154 15.10 8.77 -1.84
N ALA A 155 14.38 9.55 -1.03
CA ALA A 155 14.52 9.50 0.41
C ALA A 155 14.04 8.18 1.01
N LEU A 156 12.93 7.63 0.48
CA LEU A 156 12.29 6.40 0.93
C LEU A 156 12.88 5.13 0.30
N ALA A 157 13.79 5.27 -0.68
CA ALA A 157 14.48 4.14 -1.30
C ALA A 157 15.31 3.37 -0.26
N SER A 158 15.63 2.11 -0.58
CA SER A 158 16.54 1.29 0.25
C SER A 158 17.88 1.99 0.44
N GLY A 159 18.28 2.19 1.70
CA GLY A 159 19.49 2.96 2.07
C GLY A 159 19.37 4.48 1.90
N GLY A 160 18.19 4.99 1.53
CA GLY A 160 17.88 6.40 1.44
C GLY A 160 17.83 7.09 2.81
N ALA A 161 17.82 8.43 2.80
CA ALA A 161 17.85 9.24 4.02
C ALA A 161 16.69 8.94 4.99
N LEU A 162 15.55 8.52 4.46
CA LEU A 162 14.32 8.21 5.17
C LEU A 162 13.84 6.77 4.91
N ASP A 163 14.76 5.83 4.65
CA ASP A 163 14.42 4.42 4.43
C ASP A 163 13.42 3.91 5.50
N PRO A 164 12.22 3.44 5.12
CA PRO A 164 11.18 2.98 6.06
C PRO A 164 11.61 1.86 7.01
N ILE A 165 12.64 1.09 6.65
CA ILE A 165 13.19 0.02 7.51
C ILE A 165 14.23 0.59 8.49
N GLY A 166 14.76 1.79 8.24
CA GLY A 166 15.67 2.49 9.14
C GLY A 166 15.01 2.87 10.47
N ALA A 167 15.67 2.53 11.58
CA ALA A 167 15.12 2.76 12.93
C ALA A 167 14.98 4.24 13.31
N ASP A 168 15.75 5.12 12.67
CA ASP A 168 15.87 6.55 12.95
C ASP A 168 15.31 7.44 11.81
N ALA A 169 14.68 6.85 10.79
CA ALA A 169 14.17 7.58 9.63
C ALA A 169 13.19 8.69 10.01
N ALA A 170 12.35 8.46 11.01
CA ALA A 170 11.40 9.47 11.50
C ALA A 170 12.09 10.74 12.04
N ASP A 171 13.26 10.58 12.67
CA ASP A 171 14.01 11.69 13.28
C ASP A 171 14.80 12.50 12.25
N LYS A 172 14.95 11.96 11.04
CA LYS A 172 15.72 12.56 9.93
C LYS A 172 14.87 13.43 9.00
N VAL A 173 13.55 13.50 9.16
CA VAL A 173 12.67 14.22 8.20
C VAL A 173 13.03 15.71 8.12
N GLU A 174 13.27 16.37 9.26
CA GLU A 174 13.63 17.79 9.29
C GLU A 174 15.01 18.05 8.68
N SER A 175 16.01 17.24 9.05
CA SER A 175 17.38 17.38 8.51
C SER A 175 17.44 17.03 7.03
N TRP A 176 16.66 16.06 6.55
CA TRP A 176 16.50 15.76 5.14
C TRP A 176 15.90 16.93 4.37
N LEU A 177 14.87 17.60 4.90
CA LEU A 177 14.30 18.80 4.29
C LEU A 177 15.30 19.96 4.22
N ALA A 178 16.09 20.14 5.28
CA ALA A 178 17.09 21.19 5.38
C ALA A 178 18.35 20.89 4.57
N SER A 179 18.61 19.62 4.25
CA SER A 179 19.77 19.22 3.46
C SER A 179 19.74 19.96 2.13
N GLU A 180 20.89 20.53 1.73
CA GLU A 180 21.04 21.00 0.36
C GLU A 180 20.67 19.84 -0.55
N ALA A 181 19.56 20.00 -1.28
CA ALA A 181 19.08 18.95 -2.15
C ALA A 181 20.27 18.57 -3.00
N GLN A 182 20.69 17.30 -2.94
CA GLN A 182 21.44 16.76 -4.04
C GLN A 182 20.51 16.95 -5.21
N ILE A 183 20.73 18.03 -5.97
CA ILE A 183 20.19 18.23 -7.30
C ILE A 183 20.49 16.89 -7.94
N HIS A 184 19.46 16.06 -8.09
CA HIS A 184 19.62 14.76 -8.70
C HIS A 184 20.06 15.10 -10.11
N ARG A 185 21.39 15.01 -10.32
CA ARG A 185 22.01 15.27 -11.60
C ARG A 185 21.20 14.46 -12.59
N SER A 186 20.74 15.12 -13.65
CA SER A 186 20.09 14.43 -14.74
C SER A 186 20.97 13.25 -15.12
N ARG A 187 20.42 12.04 -14.95
CA ARG A 187 21.15 10.80 -15.21
C ARG A 187 20.52 10.18 -16.43
N LEU A 188 21.28 10.17 -17.52
CA LEU A 188 20.91 9.46 -18.73
C LEU A 188 21.60 8.09 -18.72
N GLU A 189 20.80 7.03 -18.80
CA GLU A 189 21.28 5.66 -18.94
C GLU A 189 20.83 5.10 -20.29
N THR A 190 21.74 4.47 -21.01
CA THR A 190 21.41 3.80 -22.27
C THR A 190 21.16 2.32 -22.03
N ILE A 191 20.06 1.82 -22.58
CA ILE A 191 19.74 0.40 -22.66
C ILE A 191 19.75 0.01 -24.13
N ALA A 192 20.72 -0.82 -24.52
CA ALA A 192 20.69 -1.48 -25.81
C ALA A 192 19.86 -2.77 -25.69
N LEU A 193 18.74 -2.82 -26.41
CA LEU A 193 17.94 -4.03 -26.49
C LEU A 193 18.61 -5.03 -27.42
N THR A 194 18.69 -6.27 -26.94
CA THR A 194 19.13 -7.43 -27.71
C THR A 194 17.95 -8.23 -28.27
N SER A 195 16.74 -7.96 -27.79
CA SER A 195 15.50 -8.67 -28.14
C SER A 195 14.28 -7.79 -27.99
N ALA A 196 13.20 -8.16 -28.68
CA ALA A 196 11.88 -7.58 -28.50
C ALA A 196 11.06 -8.28 -27.40
N ASP A 197 11.54 -9.43 -26.90
CA ASP A 197 10.90 -10.17 -25.82
C ASP A 197 11.21 -9.49 -24.46
N PRO A 198 10.19 -9.03 -23.72
CA PRO A 198 10.40 -8.40 -22.41
C PRO A 198 10.92 -9.36 -21.34
N ASP A 199 10.83 -10.68 -21.52
CA ASP A 199 11.40 -11.66 -20.60
C ASP A 199 12.90 -11.88 -20.82
N GLU A 200 13.46 -11.39 -21.93
CA GLU A 200 14.89 -11.38 -22.21
C GLU A 200 15.60 -10.08 -21.75
N LEU A 201 14.88 -9.20 -21.04
CA LEU A 201 15.49 -8.03 -20.42
C LEU A 201 16.52 -8.45 -19.37
N THR A 202 17.71 -7.86 -19.45
CA THR A 202 18.68 -8.01 -18.36
C THR A 202 18.09 -7.50 -17.05
N LEU A 203 18.52 -8.08 -15.91
CA LEU A 203 18.11 -7.61 -14.58
C LEU A 203 18.37 -6.10 -14.39
N ARG A 204 19.45 -5.58 -14.99
CA ARG A 204 19.75 -4.14 -14.99
C ARG A 204 18.70 -3.34 -15.76
N ALA A 205 18.33 -3.78 -16.97
CA ALA A 205 17.36 -3.08 -17.81
C ALA A 205 15.96 -3.08 -17.18
N ALA A 206 15.50 -4.22 -16.67
CA ALA A 206 14.22 -4.34 -15.98
C ALA A 206 14.15 -3.43 -14.75
N ARG A 207 15.23 -3.40 -13.94
CA ARG A 207 15.32 -2.51 -12.78
C ARG A 207 15.29 -1.04 -13.18
N LEU A 208 16.08 -0.64 -14.18
CA LEU A 208 16.10 0.74 -14.67
C LEU A 208 14.75 1.18 -15.22
N LEU A 209 14.04 0.32 -15.96
CA LEU A 209 12.70 0.60 -16.47
C LEU A 209 11.69 0.86 -15.34
N GLY A 210 11.79 0.12 -14.23
CA GLY A 210 10.95 0.34 -13.05
C GLY A 210 11.26 1.63 -12.27
N GLU A 211 12.48 2.17 -12.41
CA GLU A 211 12.96 3.38 -11.73
C GLU A 211 12.79 4.65 -12.58
N ALA A 212 12.67 4.53 -13.92
CA ALA A 212 12.76 5.65 -14.85
C ALA A 212 11.64 6.69 -14.70
N ASP A 213 12.03 7.96 -14.80
CA ASP A 213 11.10 9.09 -14.88
C ASP A 213 10.75 9.44 -16.33
N HIS A 214 11.74 9.33 -17.21
CA HIS A 214 11.61 9.63 -18.63
C HIS A 214 12.19 8.50 -19.48
N ILE A 215 11.46 8.09 -20.50
CA ILE A 215 11.90 7.06 -21.44
C ILE A 215 11.89 7.66 -22.84
N PHE A 216 13.08 7.79 -23.42
CA PHE A 216 13.31 8.19 -24.80
C PHE A 216 13.54 6.94 -25.63
N HIS A 217 12.77 6.79 -26.70
CA HIS A 217 12.86 5.61 -27.55
C HIS A 217 12.47 5.90 -29.00
N PRO A 218 12.98 5.12 -29.98
CA PRO A 218 12.50 5.13 -31.35
C PRO A 218 11.02 4.76 -31.47
N ALA A 219 10.34 5.23 -32.52
CA ALA A 219 8.91 5.00 -32.73
C ALA A 219 8.53 3.51 -32.87
N ASP A 220 9.47 2.66 -33.28
CA ASP A 220 9.27 1.23 -33.51
C ASP A 220 9.56 0.35 -32.28
N LEU A 221 9.76 0.95 -31.10
CA LEU A 221 10.02 0.20 -29.88
C LEU A 221 8.82 -0.70 -29.51
N PRO A 222 9.03 -2.00 -29.22
CA PRO A 222 7.95 -2.90 -28.84
C PRO A 222 7.20 -2.43 -27.58
N ALA A 223 5.88 -2.34 -27.65
CA ALA A 223 5.03 -1.91 -26.54
C ALA A 223 5.23 -2.77 -25.29
N ALA A 224 5.45 -4.08 -25.46
CA ALA A 224 5.68 -5.01 -24.36
C ALA A 224 6.92 -4.67 -23.50
N ILE A 225 7.94 -4.01 -24.07
CA ILE A 225 9.09 -3.49 -23.32
C ILE A 225 8.69 -2.25 -22.53
N LEU A 226 7.96 -1.32 -23.15
CA LEU A 226 7.47 -0.10 -22.50
C LEU A 226 6.50 -0.40 -21.34
N ASP A 227 5.73 -1.48 -21.43
CA ASP A 227 4.81 -1.92 -20.38
C ASP A 227 5.54 -2.42 -19.12
N ARG A 228 6.85 -2.71 -19.19
CA ARG A 228 7.69 -3.03 -18.03
C ARG A 228 8.15 -1.79 -17.28
N ALA A 229 7.97 -0.60 -17.85
CA ALA A 229 8.31 0.64 -17.20
C ALA A 229 7.36 0.98 -16.04
N ARG A 230 7.82 1.87 -15.15
CA ARG A 230 6.93 2.53 -14.18
C ARG A 230 5.73 3.12 -14.91
N ALA A 231 4.51 2.85 -14.42
CA ALA A 231 3.26 3.15 -15.13
C ALA A 231 3.05 4.64 -15.47
N ASP A 232 3.74 5.53 -14.76
CA ASP A 232 3.68 6.98 -14.87
C ASP A 232 4.98 7.61 -15.41
N ALA A 233 5.92 6.79 -15.92
CA ALA A 233 7.09 7.30 -16.63
C ALA A 233 6.65 8.04 -17.89
N VAL A 234 7.21 9.24 -18.12
CA VAL A 234 6.90 10.03 -19.32
C VAL A 234 7.63 9.43 -20.51
N ARG A 235 6.89 9.08 -21.56
CA ARG A 235 7.42 8.45 -22.78
C ARG A 235 7.59 9.50 -23.86
N HIS A 236 8.78 9.54 -24.45
CA HIS A 236 9.16 10.46 -25.51
C HIS A 236 9.61 9.66 -26.72
N ILE A 237 8.94 9.84 -27.85
CA ILE A 237 9.42 9.30 -29.13
C ILE A 237 10.55 10.20 -29.61
N ALA A 238 11.74 9.62 -29.80
CA ALA A 238 12.93 10.33 -30.24
C ALA A 238 13.85 9.39 -31.03
N ASP A 239 14.56 9.94 -32.01
CA ASP A 239 15.52 9.19 -32.84
C ASP A 239 16.94 9.18 -32.26
N ALA A 240 17.17 9.94 -31.18
CA ALA A 240 18.45 10.06 -30.51
C ALA A 240 18.27 10.33 -29.00
N PRO A 241 19.28 10.02 -28.16
CA PRO A 241 19.26 10.40 -26.75
C PRO A 241 19.17 11.93 -26.59
N PRO A 242 18.47 12.44 -25.56
CA PRO A 242 18.40 13.88 -25.31
C PRO A 242 19.77 14.46 -24.94
N ALA A 243 20.14 15.59 -25.54
CA ALA A 243 21.39 16.29 -25.21
C ALA A 243 21.36 16.89 -23.79
N ASP A 244 20.18 17.34 -23.35
CA ASP A 244 19.93 17.81 -21.99
C ASP A 244 18.76 17.01 -21.39
N PRO A 245 19.05 15.89 -20.69
CA PRO A 245 18.02 15.05 -20.11
C PRO A 245 17.30 15.80 -18.98
N PRO A 246 15.96 15.67 -18.87
CA PRO A 246 15.23 16.21 -17.73
C PRO A 246 15.79 15.68 -16.39
N SER A 247 15.57 16.43 -15.32
CA SER A 247 16.00 16.01 -13.98
C SER A 247 15.38 14.67 -13.57
N GLY A 248 16.17 13.81 -12.93
CA GLY A 248 15.77 12.44 -12.60
C GLY A 248 16.47 11.41 -13.48
N LEU A 249 15.92 10.19 -13.53
CA LEU A 249 16.44 9.11 -14.37
C LEU A 249 15.77 9.14 -15.75
N SER A 250 16.57 9.47 -16.76
CA SER A 250 16.19 9.35 -18.17
C SER A 250 16.80 8.09 -18.75
N LEU A 251 16.02 7.30 -19.48
CA LEU A 251 16.49 6.17 -20.25
C LEU A 251 16.48 6.50 -21.73
N TRP A 252 17.58 6.19 -22.43
CA TRP A 252 17.58 6.05 -23.88
C TRP A 252 17.55 4.56 -24.22
N ILE A 253 16.51 4.13 -24.91
CA ILE A 253 16.38 2.73 -25.35
C ILE A 253 16.76 2.66 -26.83
N SER A 254 17.94 2.12 -27.12
CA SER A 254 18.37 1.84 -28.49
C SER A 254 18.12 0.37 -28.83
N ARG A 255 17.79 0.10 -30.09
CA ARG A 255 17.87 -1.26 -30.64
C ARG A 255 19.30 -1.48 -31.14
N SER A 256 19.84 -2.66 -30.87
CA SER A 256 21.11 -3.11 -31.44
C SER A 256 20.93 -3.50 -32.90
#